data_AF-A0A926YKD9-F1
#
_entry.id   AF-A0A926YKD9-F1
#
_cell.length_a   1.000
_cell.length_b   1.000
_cell.length_c   1.000
_cell.angle_alpha   90.00
_cell.angle_beta   90.00
_cell.angle_gamma   90.00
#
_symmetry.space_group_name_H-M   'P 1'
#
loop_
_entity.id
_entity.type
_entity.pdbx_description
1 polymer ?
#
loop_
_entity_poly.entity_id
_entity_poly.type
_entity_poly.pdbx_seq_one_letter_code
_entity_poly.pdbx_strand_id
1 'polypeptide(L)'
;MPSLSFFADEQDAKALLNWLNAEDEIAFIVSDQTQASCQHRWKAVHTIERFIEEKYSLWHVPTGSLPLLTKTGLDQIFSDPWKGWIEECPGPDSRSPYFGPGHPAEIRLELWLRHRPYSEVERNSLPILDSRYLGNTDLLSVSDFQWIGNRYKTSPPQTWRWWQRLKRWMAKNTTRLVEGKDSFWAFPSAFSKLSSGMAYEARGWNLDNAIRNAENRSD
;
A
#
# COMPACT_ATOMS: atom_id res chain seq x y z
N MET A 1 3.75 7.96 -13.01
CA MET A 1 4.28 7.45 -11.73
C MET A 1 4.10 5.94 -11.80
N PRO A 2 5.15 5.12 -11.65
CA PRO A 2 4.96 3.67 -11.57
C PRO A 2 3.94 3.32 -10.49
N SER A 3 2.92 2.56 -10.86
CA SER A 3 1.94 2.01 -9.94
C SER A 3 1.69 0.54 -10.25
N LEU A 4 1.23 -0.21 -9.24
CA LEU A 4 0.77 -1.59 -9.38
C LEU A 4 -0.54 -1.69 -8.61
N SER A 5 -1.64 -1.62 -9.34
CA SER A 5 -2.97 -1.73 -8.77
C SER A 5 -3.41 -3.19 -8.69
N PHE A 6 -3.98 -3.60 -7.57
CA PHE A 6 -4.30 -5.00 -7.33
C PHE A 6 -5.51 -5.20 -6.42
N PHE A 7 -6.14 -6.36 -6.52
CA PHE A 7 -7.14 -6.87 -5.58
C PHE A 7 -6.51 -7.93 -4.69
N ALA A 8 -6.74 -7.80 -3.39
CA ALA A 8 -6.35 -8.76 -2.36
C ALA A 8 -7.42 -8.76 -1.27
N ASP A 9 -7.57 -9.87 -0.58
CA ASP A 9 -8.35 -9.95 0.65
C ASP A 9 -7.46 -10.29 1.86
N GLU A 10 -8.06 -10.56 3.01
CA GLU A 10 -7.34 -10.90 4.24
C GLU A 10 -6.51 -12.19 4.15
N GLN A 11 -6.86 -13.12 3.25
CA GLN A 11 -6.10 -14.34 3.01
C GLN A 11 -4.87 -14.04 2.14
N ASP A 12 -5.06 -13.29 1.06
CA ASP A 12 -3.98 -12.88 0.15
C ASP A 12 -2.95 -11.97 0.83
N ALA A 13 -3.41 -11.12 1.74
CA ALA A 13 -2.59 -10.20 2.53
C ALA A 13 -1.42 -10.89 3.25
N LYS A 14 -1.59 -12.15 3.66
CA LYS A 14 -0.53 -12.94 4.32
C LYS A 14 0.64 -13.21 3.38
N ALA A 15 0.36 -13.54 2.12
CA ALA A 15 1.40 -13.80 1.14
C ALA A 15 2.19 -12.52 0.81
N LEU A 16 1.48 -11.41 0.65
CA LEU A 16 2.09 -10.09 0.44
C LEU A 16 2.94 -9.66 1.64
N LEU A 17 2.41 -9.81 2.86
CA LEU A 17 3.12 -9.45 4.08
C LEU A 17 4.37 -10.29 4.27
N ASN A 18 4.28 -11.61 4.07
CA ASN A 18 5.42 -12.51 4.18
C ASN A 18 6.52 -12.14 3.18
N TRP A 19 6.14 -11.78 1.96
CA TRP A 19 7.12 -11.35 0.96
C TRP A 19 7.79 -10.03 1.38
N LEU A 20 7.03 -9.02 1.78
CA LEU A 20 7.59 -7.73 2.22
C LEU A 20 8.48 -7.86 3.47
N ASN A 21 8.05 -8.64 4.47
CA ASN A 21 8.85 -8.90 5.68
C ASN A 21 10.14 -9.68 5.39
N ALA A 22 10.23 -10.38 4.26
CA ALA A 22 11.43 -11.11 3.83
C ALA A 22 12.40 -10.24 3.01
N GLU A 23 12.00 -9.04 2.59
CA GLU A 23 12.87 -8.12 1.83
C GLU A 23 13.67 -7.25 2.82
N ASP A 24 14.97 -7.52 2.93
CA ASP A 24 15.93 -6.78 3.76
C ASP A 24 16.12 -5.31 3.31
N GLU A 25 15.86 -5.03 2.03
CA GLU A 25 15.91 -3.69 1.45
C GLU A 25 14.67 -2.83 1.77
N ILE A 26 13.66 -3.37 2.48
CA ILE A 26 12.42 -2.67 2.81
C ILE A 26 12.22 -2.55 4.32
N ALA A 27 11.76 -1.37 4.73
CA ALA A 27 11.27 -1.11 6.07
C ALA A 27 9.85 -0.53 6.01
N PHE A 28 9.03 -0.90 6.99
CA PHE A 28 7.74 -0.24 7.24
C PHE A 28 7.97 0.98 8.10
N ILE A 29 7.33 2.09 7.76
CA ILE A 29 7.26 3.24 8.66
C ILE A 29 5.95 3.17 9.44
N VAL A 30 6.06 3.05 10.76
CA VAL A 30 4.94 2.85 11.67
C VAL A 30 4.89 3.96 12.70
N SER A 31 3.69 4.27 13.20
CA SER A 31 3.53 5.17 14.33
C SER A 31 4.15 4.54 15.59
N ASP A 32 4.98 5.30 16.30
CA ASP A 32 5.59 4.85 17.54
C ASP A 32 4.76 5.29 18.75
N GLN A 33 3.80 4.45 19.13
CA GLN A 33 2.83 4.71 20.22
C GLN A 33 3.43 4.67 21.63
N THR A 34 4.75 4.57 21.77
CA THR A 34 5.44 4.45 23.06
C THR A 34 5.42 5.75 23.88
N GLN A 35 5.01 6.88 23.30
CA GLN A 35 4.84 8.15 24.01
C GLN A 35 3.39 8.60 24.04
N ALA A 36 2.86 8.85 25.23
CA ALA A 36 1.52 9.43 25.46
C ALA A 36 1.39 10.90 25.01
N SER A 37 2.42 11.48 24.38
CA SER A 37 2.39 12.85 23.86
C SER A 37 1.76 12.89 22.48
N CYS A 38 0.91 13.89 22.24
CA CYS A 38 0.17 14.18 21.00
C CYS A 38 1.05 14.50 19.76
N GLN A 39 2.33 14.14 19.77
CA GLN A 39 3.25 14.37 18.67
C GLN A 39 3.32 13.13 17.79
N HIS A 40 3.13 13.31 16.48
CA HIS A 40 3.23 12.25 15.47
C HIS A 40 4.69 11.74 15.42
N ARG A 41 4.98 10.74 16.26
CA ARG A 41 6.27 10.06 16.29
C ARG A 41 6.18 8.81 15.41
N TRP A 42 7.16 8.67 14.52
CA TRP A 42 7.26 7.59 13.55
C TRP A 42 8.55 6.82 13.76
N LYS A 43 8.62 5.55 13.34
CA LYS A 43 9.87 4.78 13.28
C LYS A 43 9.86 3.80 12.12
N ALA A 44 11.04 3.47 11.63
CA ALA A 44 11.23 2.35 10.71
C ALA A 44 11.26 1.02 11.50
N VAL A 45 10.61 -0.01 10.97
CA VAL A 45 10.69 -1.39 11.45
C VAL A 45 10.84 -2.35 10.27
N HIS A 46 11.61 -3.42 10.44
CA HIS A 46 11.82 -4.40 9.36
C HIS A 46 10.56 -5.19 9.05
N THR A 47 9.77 -5.50 10.08
CA THR A 47 8.62 -6.38 9.95
C THR A 47 7.43 -5.84 10.73
N ILE A 48 6.23 -6.12 10.22
CA ILE A 48 4.98 -5.98 10.96
C ILE A 48 4.29 -7.34 11.05
N GLU A 49 3.50 -7.56 12.10
CA GLU A 49 2.84 -8.84 12.34
C GLU A 49 1.62 -9.07 11.44
N ARG A 50 0.92 -7.98 11.12
CA ARG A 50 -0.28 -7.99 10.28
C ARG A 50 -0.46 -6.65 9.58
N PHE A 51 -1.15 -6.68 8.45
CA PHE A 51 -1.75 -5.49 7.90
C PHE A 51 -3.01 -5.09 8.67
N ILE A 52 -3.23 -3.80 8.70
CA ILE A 52 -4.48 -3.10 9.03
C ILE A 52 -4.88 -2.40 7.73
N GLU A 53 -6.18 -2.16 7.51
CA GLU A 53 -6.62 -1.40 6.34
C GLU A 53 -6.27 0.07 6.46
N GLU A 54 -5.14 0.43 5.88
CA GLU A 54 -4.61 1.77 5.90
C GLU A 54 -3.63 2.00 4.75
N LYS A 55 -3.08 3.22 4.72
CA LYS A 55 -1.96 3.56 3.84
C LYS A 55 -0.67 3.33 4.60
N TYR A 56 0.20 2.51 4.02
CA TYR A 56 1.54 2.27 4.50
C TYR A 56 2.55 3.12 3.75
N SER A 57 3.50 3.66 4.50
CA SER A 57 4.74 4.19 3.95
C SER A 57 5.82 3.12 4.09
N LEU A 58 6.39 2.70 2.97
CA LEU A 58 7.53 1.80 2.90
C LEU A 58 8.77 2.61 2.54
N TRP A 59 9.88 2.32 3.21
CA TRP A 59 11.18 2.89 2.93
C TRP A 59 12.07 1.85 2.27
N HIS A 60 12.58 2.18 1.08
CA HIS A 60 13.63 1.39 0.45
C HIS A 60 15.00 1.76 1.06
N VAL A 61 15.45 0.99 2.04
CA VAL A 61 16.62 1.26 2.89
C VAL A 61 17.88 1.64 2.10
N PRO A 62 18.23 0.97 0.98
CA PRO A 62 19.44 1.31 0.21
C PRO A 62 19.45 2.71 -0.41
N THR A 63 18.32 3.42 -0.44
CA THR A 63 18.28 4.82 -0.92
C THR A 63 18.90 5.83 0.05
N GLY A 64 19.20 5.41 1.28
CA GLY A 64 19.69 6.28 2.33
C GLY A 64 18.55 6.90 3.15
N SER A 65 18.89 7.88 3.97
CA SER A 65 17.97 8.49 4.93
C SER A 65 16.74 9.12 4.28
N LEU A 66 15.62 9.05 5.01
CA LEU A 66 14.39 9.77 4.69
C LEU A 66 14.55 11.27 5.01
N PRO A 67 13.94 12.17 4.21
CA PRO A 67 14.00 13.60 4.48
C PRO A 67 13.10 13.93 5.68
N LEU A 68 13.53 14.85 6.53
CA LEU A 68 12.66 15.48 7.51
C LEU A 68 12.33 16.88 7.03
N LEU A 69 11.06 17.11 6.70
CA LEU A 69 10.57 18.45 6.42
C LEU A 69 10.51 19.24 7.72
N THR A 70 11.42 20.20 7.87
CA THR A 70 11.38 21.14 8.99
C THR A 70 10.42 22.29 8.70
N LYS A 71 9.97 22.99 9.74
CA LYS A 71 9.14 24.20 9.60
C LYS A 71 9.82 25.32 8.79
N THR A 72 11.15 25.28 8.70
CA THR A 72 11.95 26.26 7.94
C THR A 72 11.99 25.96 6.44
N GLY A 73 11.50 24.79 6.01
CA GLY A 73 11.61 24.31 4.63
C GLY A 73 13.01 23.83 4.24
N LEU A 74 13.96 23.80 5.18
CA LEU A 74 15.27 23.18 4.97
C LEU A 74 15.19 21.69 5.27
N ASP A 75 15.61 20.87 4.31
CA ASP A 75 15.71 19.42 4.47
C ASP A 75 16.82 19.12 5.50
N GLN A 76 16.43 18.55 6.65
CA GLN A 76 17.38 17.91 7.55
C GLN A 76 17.42 16.42 7.25
N ILE A 77 18.63 15.87 7.15
CA ILE A 77 18.84 14.43 7.00
C ILE A 77 18.75 13.82 8.40
N PHE A 78 17.77 12.95 8.60
CA PHE A 78 17.65 12.21 9.85
C PHE A 78 18.77 11.17 9.97
N SER A 79 19.40 11.10 11.14
CA SER A 79 20.58 10.25 11.33
C SER A 79 20.25 8.76 11.39
N ASP A 80 19.04 8.37 11.81
CA ASP A 80 18.71 6.95 12.03
C ASP A 80 17.19 6.66 12.12
N PRO A 81 16.47 6.46 10.99
CA PRO A 81 15.02 6.22 10.97
C PRO A 81 14.54 5.08 11.87
N TRP A 82 15.42 4.14 12.25
CA TRP A 82 15.12 3.01 13.14
C TRP A 82 14.87 3.45 14.59
N LYS A 83 15.51 4.53 15.05
CA LYS A 83 15.28 5.11 16.39
C LYS A 83 13.98 5.92 16.49
N GLY A 84 13.39 6.22 15.34
CA GLY A 84 12.19 7.03 15.21
C GLY A 84 12.42 8.52 15.36
N TRP A 85 11.47 9.30 14.82
CA TRP A 85 11.53 10.76 14.75
C TRP A 85 10.15 11.38 14.99
N ILE A 86 10.13 12.66 15.35
CA ILE A 86 8.90 13.44 15.46
C ILE A 86 8.73 14.22 14.16
N GLU A 87 7.55 14.12 13.57
CA GLU A 87 7.21 14.88 12.38
C GLU A 87 6.97 16.35 12.72
N GLU A 88 7.78 17.26 12.16
CA GLU A 88 7.65 18.70 12.41
C GLU A 88 6.59 19.37 11.54
N CYS A 89 6.37 18.84 10.33
CA CYS A 89 5.44 19.35 9.33
C CYS A 89 4.53 18.21 8.87
N PRO A 90 3.42 17.93 9.58
CA PRO A 90 2.52 16.85 9.23
C PRO A 90 1.82 17.12 7.90
N GLY A 91 1.66 16.05 7.12
CA GLY A 91 0.83 16.06 5.92
C GLY A 91 -0.67 16.15 6.24
N PRO A 92 -1.53 16.23 5.20
CA PRO A 92 -2.98 16.25 5.39
C PRO A 92 -3.56 14.93 5.90
N ASP A 93 -2.85 13.80 5.74
CA ASP A 93 -3.25 12.48 6.25
C ASP A 93 -2.39 12.13 7.46
N SER A 94 -2.92 12.33 8.67
CA SER A 94 -2.20 12.12 9.93
C SER A 94 -1.85 10.65 10.22
N ARG A 95 -2.32 9.73 9.39
CA ARG A 95 -2.07 8.29 9.50
C ARG A 95 -0.81 7.83 8.77
N SER A 96 -0.20 8.70 7.97
CA SER A 96 1.04 8.42 7.25
C SER A 96 2.05 9.55 7.49
N PRO A 97 3.35 9.24 7.64
CA PRO A 97 4.37 10.27 7.66
C PRO A 97 4.39 11.03 6.32
N TYR A 98 4.77 12.30 6.36
CA TYR A 98 4.93 13.15 5.19
C TYR A 98 6.40 13.47 4.93
N PHE A 99 6.92 12.96 3.82
CA PHE A 99 8.30 13.17 3.36
C PHE A 99 8.42 14.26 2.27
N GLY A 100 7.38 15.07 2.12
CA GLY A 100 7.28 16.02 1.02
C GLY A 100 6.84 15.42 -0.31
N PRO A 101 6.76 16.24 -1.36
CA PRO A 101 6.31 15.78 -2.66
C PRO A 101 7.38 14.91 -3.32
N GLY A 102 7.12 13.60 -3.37
CA GLY A 102 7.77 12.69 -4.30
C GLY A 102 9.23 12.35 -3.96
N HIS A 103 9.48 11.97 -2.70
CA HIS A 103 10.78 11.45 -2.32
C HIS A 103 11.02 10.05 -2.92
N PRO A 104 12.13 9.80 -3.64
CA PRO A 104 12.35 8.55 -4.36
C PRO A 104 12.56 7.32 -3.47
N ALA A 105 12.80 7.51 -2.16
CA ALA A 105 12.91 6.44 -1.18
C ALA A 105 11.56 5.92 -0.66
N GLU A 106 10.49 6.71 -0.81
CA GLU A 106 9.16 6.41 -0.31
C GLU A 106 8.40 5.59 -1.36
N ILE A 107 7.93 4.41 -0.95
CA ILE A 107 6.96 3.62 -1.69
C ILE A 107 5.68 3.61 -0.85
N ARG A 108 4.56 4.04 -1.44
CA ARG A 108 3.27 4.00 -0.77
C ARG A 108 2.56 2.70 -1.11
N LEU A 109 1.98 2.08 -0.10
CA LEU A 109 1.10 0.94 -0.24
C LEU A 109 -0.26 1.33 0.33
N GLU A 110 -1.25 1.48 -0.54
CA GLU A 110 -2.64 1.64 -0.15
C GLU A 110 -3.31 0.27 -0.17
N LEU A 111 -3.82 -0.18 0.98
CA LEU A 111 -4.31 -1.55 1.12
C LEU A 111 -5.77 -1.59 1.59
N TRP A 112 -6.60 -2.30 0.84
CA TRP A 112 -8.01 -2.54 1.11
C TRP A 112 -8.29 -4.04 1.07
N LEU A 113 -8.47 -4.64 2.25
CA LEU A 113 -8.57 -6.10 2.40
C LEU A 113 -10.00 -6.57 2.70
N ARG A 114 -10.78 -5.75 3.41
CA ARG A 114 -12.18 -6.00 3.71
C ARG A 114 -12.96 -6.06 2.42
N HIS A 115 -13.84 -7.04 2.39
CA HIS A 115 -14.77 -7.24 1.29
C HIS A 115 -16.22 -7.32 1.77
N ARG A 116 -16.48 -7.26 3.08
CA ARG A 116 -17.83 -7.35 3.65
C ARG A 116 -18.30 -5.98 4.12
N PRO A 117 -19.60 -5.68 4.05
CA PRO A 117 -20.17 -4.50 4.70
C PRO A 117 -19.84 -4.45 6.20
N TYR A 118 -19.86 -3.25 6.78
CA TYR A 118 -19.86 -3.11 8.24
C TYR A 118 -21.12 -3.74 8.82
N SER A 119 -20.94 -4.59 9.82
CA SER A 119 -22.02 -5.05 10.70
C SER A 119 -22.62 -3.88 11.47
N GLU A 120 -23.83 -4.04 12.00
CA GLU A 120 -24.47 -3.01 12.83
C GLU A 120 -23.62 -2.64 14.05
N VAL A 121 -22.97 -3.62 14.68
CA VAL A 121 -22.07 -3.40 15.82
C VAL A 121 -20.87 -2.54 15.41
N GLU A 122 -20.24 -2.83 14.26
CA GLU A 122 -19.12 -2.03 13.75
C GLU A 122 -19.57 -0.60 13.42
N ARG A 123 -20.74 -0.44 12.78
CA ARG A 123 -21.29 0.88 12.44
C ARG A 123 -21.50 1.76 13.68
N ASN A 124 -21.83 1.15 14.82
CA ASN A 124 -22.07 1.86 16.08
C ASN A 124 -20.81 2.03 16.94
N SER A 125 -19.72 1.32 16.67
CA SER A 125 -18.53 1.30 17.54
C SER A 125 -17.28 1.90 16.90
N LEU A 126 -17.17 1.90 15.57
CA LEU A 126 -16.01 2.47 14.89
C LEU A 126 -16.16 3.99 14.77
N PRO A 127 -15.12 4.77 15.13
CA PRO A 127 -15.17 6.22 15.07
C PRO A 127 -15.19 6.77 13.63
N ILE A 128 -14.72 5.96 12.67
CA ILE A 128 -14.63 6.30 11.26
C ILE A 128 -15.06 5.06 10.46
N LEU A 129 -16.02 5.24 9.55
CA LEU A 129 -16.49 4.22 8.63
C LEU A 129 -16.12 4.61 7.21
N ASP A 130 -15.58 3.68 6.45
CA ASP A 130 -15.38 3.89 5.02
C ASP A 130 -16.69 3.72 4.24
N SER A 131 -17.03 4.69 3.40
CA SER A 131 -18.27 4.69 2.63
C SER A 131 -18.44 3.48 1.72
N ARG A 132 -17.33 2.86 1.28
CA ARG A 132 -17.36 1.66 0.43
C ARG A 132 -18.01 0.46 1.11
N TYR A 133 -17.97 0.39 2.44
CA TYR A 133 -18.50 -0.74 3.21
C TYR A 133 -19.79 -0.40 3.97
N LEU A 134 -20.43 0.74 3.67
CA LEU A 134 -21.73 1.12 4.25
C LEU A 134 -22.92 0.45 3.56
N GLY A 135 -22.71 -0.08 2.35
CA GLY A 135 -23.74 -0.79 1.57
C GLY A 135 -24.18 -2.12 2.18
N ASN A 136 -24.88 -2.93 1.39
CA ASN A 136 -25.37 -4.25 1.79
C ASN A 136 -24.79 -5.39 0.93
N THR A 137 -23.77 -5.10 0.13
CA THR A 137 -23.17 -6.04 -0.81
C THR A 137 -21.69 -6.18 -0.52
N ASP A 138 -21.19 -7.41 -0.59
CA ASP A 138 -19.75 -7.66 -0.56
C ASP A 138 -19.08 -7.03 -1.78
N LEU A 139 -17.92 -6.39 -1.55
CA LEU A 139 -17.23 -5.56 -2.52
C LEU A 139 -15.72 -5.62 -2.28
N LEU A 140 -14.93 -6.03 -3.28
CA LEU A 140 -13.48 -5.86 -3.25
C LEU A 140 -13.08 -4.47 -3.76
N SER A 141 -12.17 -3.79 -3.07
CA SER A 141 -11.67 -2.48 -3.52
C SER A 141 -10.20 -2.57 -3.92
N VAL A 142 -9.83 -1.82 -4.96
CA VAL A 142 -8.49 -1.87 -5.53
C VAL A 142 -7.44 -1.24 -4.61
N SER A 143 -6.47 -2.05 -4.21
CA SER A 143 -5.23 -1.65 -3.52
C SER A 143 -4.17 -1.19 -4.53
N ASP A 144 -3.13 -0.49 -4.09
CA ASP A 144 -2.14 0.07 -4.99
C ASP A 144 -0.75 0.21 -4.35
N PHE A 145 0.29 -0.22 -5.06
CA PHE A 145 1.65 0.27 -4.81
C PHE A 145 1.90 1.49 -5.66
N GLN A 146 2.42 2.55 -5.06
CA GLN A 146 2.78 3.78 -5.74
C GLN A 146 4.21 4.15 -5.43
N TRP A 147 4.98 4.46 -6.47
CA TRP A 147 6.34 4.94 -6.30
C TRP A 147 6.60 6.07 -7.29
N ILE A 148 7.11 7.19 -6.79
CA ILE A 148 7.32 8.38 -7.61
C ILE A 148 8.29 8.15 -8.79
N GLY A 149 9.21 7.19 -8.63
CA GLY A 149 10.22 6.87 -9.61
C GLY A 149 11.09 8.08 -9.97
N ASN A 150 11.38 8.24 -11.26
CA ASN A 150 12.24 9.30 -11.77
C ASN A 150 11.52 10.64 -12.05
N ARG A 151 10.29 10.85 -11.53
CA ARG A 151 9.48 12.01 -11.92
C ARG A 151 10.09 13.34 -11.51
N TYR A 152 10.65 13.43 -10.31
CA TYR A 152 11.21 14.68 -9.77
C TYR A 152 12.71 14.59 -9.49
N LYS A 153 13.19 13.42 -9.08
CA LYS A 153 14.61 13.14 -8.85
C LYS A 153 14.94 11.78 -9.44
N THR A 154 16.14 11.63 -9.99
CA THR A 154 16.63 10.33 -10.44
C THR A 154 16.66 9.37 -9.25
N SER A 155 15.91 8.30 -9.35
CA SER A 155 15.90 7.26 -8.32
C SER A 155 17.21 6.46 -8.37
N PRO A 156 17.73 6.02 -7.20
CA PRO A 156 18.85 5.10 -7.17
C PRO A 156 18.56 3.84 -8.01
N PRO A 157 19.54 3.32 -8.78
CA PRO A 157 19.35 2.10 -9.57
C PRO A 157 18.86 0.91 -8.74
N GLN A 158 19.22 0.85 -7.46
CA GLN A 158 18.77 -0.17 -6.52
C GLN A 158 17.24 -0.16 -6.36
N THR A 159 16.62 1.01 -6.18
CA THR A 159 15.15 1.12 -6.02
C THR A 159 14.42 0.67 -7.26
N TRP A 160 14.95 1.00 -8.45
CA TRP A 160 14.38 0.51 -9.70
C TRP A 160 14.47 -1.01 -9.79
N ARG A 161 15.60 -1.62 -9.41
CA ARG A 161 15.77 -3.07 -9.37
C ARG A 161 14.78 -3.72 -8.40
N TRP A 162 14.64 -3.18 -7.19
CA TRP A 162 13.67 -3.63 -6.21
C TRP A 162 12.24 -3.56 -6.78
N TRP A 163 11.86 -2.44 -7.39
CA TRP A 163 10.56 -2.28 -8.03
C TRP A 163 10.30 -3.32 -9.13
N GLN A 164 11.31 -3.64 -9.96
CA GLN A 164 11.19 -4.71 -10.95
C GLN A 164 11.10 -6.12 -10.31
N ARG A 165 11.68 -6.34 -9.11
CA ARG A 165 11.48 -7.59 -8.35
C ARG A 165 10.04 -7.68 -7.85
N LEU A 166 9.50 -6.62 -7.24
CA LEU A 166 8.09 -6.54 -6.84
C LEU A 166 7.17 -6.85 -8.02
N LYS A 167 7.38 -6.21 -9.17
CA LYS A 167 6.60 -6.47 -10.39
C LYS A 167 6.63 -7.93 -10.84
N ARG A 168 7.81 -8.56 -10.84
CA ARG A 168 7.97 -9.97 -11.23
C ARG A 168 7.34 -10.91 -10.21
N TRP A 169 7.46 -10.59 -8.93
CA TRP A 169 6.82 -11.35 -7.86
C TRP A 169 5.29 -11.26 -7.96
N MET A 170 4.72 -10.05 -8.16
CA MET A 170 3.29 -9.87 -8.42
C MET A 170 2.85 -10.71 -9.63
N ALA A 171 3.56 -10.59 -10.76
CA ALA A 171 3.24 -11.34 -11.97
C ALA A 171 3.27 -12.87 -11.81
N LYS A 172 4.06 -13.38 -10.86
CA LYS A 172 4.14 -14.82 -10.55
C LYS A 172 3.02 -15.28 -9.61
N ASN A 173 2.56 -14.42 -8.70
CA ASN A 173 1.66 -14.80 -7.61
C ASN A 173 0.23 -14.27 -7.80
N THR A 174 -0.07 -13.62 -8.92
CA THR A 174 -1.37 -13.00 -9.18
C THR A 174 -1.81 -13.22 -10.62
N THR A 175 -3.12 -13.14 -10.85
CA THR A 175 -3.72 -13.13 -12.18
C THR A 175 -3.74 -11.71 -12.72
N ARG A 176 -3.23 -11.51 -13.93
CA ARG A 176 -3.24 -10.19 -14.60
C ARG A 176 -4.59 -9.92 -15.25
N LEU A 177 -5.24 -8.83 -14.88
CA LEU A 177 -6.48 -8.31 -15.47
C LEU A 177 -6.13 -7.10 -16.35
N VAL A 178 -6.30 -7.22 -17.67
CA VAL A 178 -5.92 -6.18 -18.63
C VAL A 178 -7.17 -5.47 -19.14
N GLU A 179 -7.24 -4.15 -18.95
CA GLU A 179 -8.30 -3.29 -19.46
C GLU A 179 -7.68 -2.10 -20.20
N GLY A 180 -7.82 -2.09 -21.53
CA GLY A 180 -7.16 -1.09 -22.38
C GLY A 180 -5.63 -1.12 -22.26
N LYS A 181 -5.04 -0.01 -21.80
CA LYS A 181 -3.59 0.13 -21.57
C LYS A 181 -3.18 -0.16 -20.13
N ASP A 182 -4.16 -0.26 -19.25
CA ASP A 182 -3.95 -0.42 -17.82
C ASP A 182 -3.96 -1.89 -17.44
N SER A 183 -3.36 -2.20 -16.30
CA SER A 183 -3.26 -3.57 -15.81
C SER A 183 -3.47 -3.58 -14.32
N PHE A 184 -4.43 -4.40 -13.92
CA PHE A 184 -4.70 -4.75 -12.55
C PHE A 184 -4.18 -6.16 -12.31
N TRP A 185 -3.94 -6.47 -11.04
CA TRP A 185 -3.56 -7.80 -10.60
C TRP A 185 -4.60 -8.29 -9.61
N ALA A 186 -4.91 -9.57 -9.59
CA ALA A 186 -5.79 -10.15 -8.58
C ALA A 186 -5.05 -11.32 -7.93
N PHE A 187 -4.84 -11.24 -6.62
CA PHE A 187 -4.31 -12.37 -5.86
C PHE A 187 -5.30 -13.55 -5.89
N PRO A 188 -4.85 -14.79 -5.62
CA PRO A 188 -5.67 -15.97 -5.87
C PRO A 188 -7.03 -15.97 -5.16
N SER A 189 -7.11 -15.57 -3.88
CA SER A 189 -8.37 -15.54 -3.15
C SER A 189 -9.31 -14.45 -3.67
N ALA A 190 -8.79 -13.24 -3.86
CA ALA A 190 -9.53 -12.14 -4.46
C ALA A 190 -9.99 -12.45 -5.90
N PHE A 191 -9.14 -13.07 -6.72
CA PHE A 191 -9.49 -13.48 -8.08
C PHE A 191 -10.63 -14.49 -8.07
N SER A 192 -10.58 -15.49 -7.19
CA SER A 192 -11.67 -16.47 -7.04
C SER A 192 -13.02 -15.80 -6.71
N LYS A 193 -13.00 -14.75 -5.88
CA LYS A 193 -14.21 -13.98 -5.54
C LYS A 193 -14.71 -13.17 -6.72
N LEU A 194 -13.81 -12.48 -7.43
CA LEU A 194 -14.15 -11.73 -8.64
C LEU A 194 -14.74 -12.64 -9.72
N SER A 195 -14.15 -13.81 -9.96
CA SER A 195 -14.66 -14.81 -10.91
C SER A 195 -16.03 -15.36 -10.55
N SER A 196 -16.35 -15.43 -9.25
CA SER A 196 -17.69 -15.83 -8.78
C SER A 196 -18.75 -14.74 -8.90
N GLY A 197 -18.41 -13.56 -9.42
CA GLY A 197 -19.33 -12.43 -9.59
C GLY A 197 -19.43 -11.51 -8.37
N MET A 198 -18.46 -11.53 -7.44
CA MET A 198 -18.39 -10.53 -6.38
C MET A 198 -18.20 -9.13 -6.99
N ALA A 199 -18.91 -8.13 -6.44
CA ALA A 199 -18.76 -6.75 -6.88
C ALA A 199 -17.34 -6.23 -6.59
N TYR A 200 -16.91 -5.23 -7.34
CA TYR A 200 -15.63 -4.57 -7.12
C TYR A 200 -15.69 -3.05 -7.32
N GLU A 201 -14.77 -2.34 -6.67
CA GLU A 201 -14.48 -0.94 -6.86
C GLU A 201 -13.06 -0.81 -7.43
N ALA A 202 -12.96 -0.27 -8.64
CA ALA A 202 -11.71 -0.14 -9.38
C ALA A 202 -11.50 1.29 -9.88
N ARG A 203 -11.83 2.32 -9.09
CA ARG A 203 -11.64 3.75 -9.43
C ARG A 203 -12.28 4.13 -10.78
N GLY A 204 -13.44 3.57 -11.08
CA GLY A 204 -14.20 3.81 -12.31
C GLY A 204 -13.85 2.92 -13.51
N TRP A 205 -12.89 2.00 -13.37
CA TRP A 205 -12.58 1.01 -14.40
C TRP A 205 -13.60 -0.14 -14.41
N ASN A 206 -14.04 -0.56 -15.59
CA ASN A 206 -14.84 -1.77 -15.78
C ASN A 206 -13.91 -2.92 -16.17
N LEU A 207 -13.80 -3.92 -15.29
CA LEU A 207 -12.92 -5.08 -15.44
C LEU A 207 -13.68 -6.37 -15.77
N ASP A 208 -14.98 -6.32 -16.09
CA ASP A 208 -15.82 -7.51 -16.28
C ASP A 208 -15.30 -8.40 -17.42
N ASN A 209 -14.85 -7.79 -18.52
CA ASN A 209 -14.25 -8.51 -19.64
C ASN A 209 -12.88 -9.09 -19.26
N ALA A 210 -12.07 -8.34 -18.52
CA ALA A 210 -10.75 -8.77 -18.08
C ALA A 210 -10.82 -9.97 -17.13
N ILE A 211 -11.77 -9.96 -16.19
CA ILE A 211 -12.02 -11.05 -15.24
C ILE A 211 -12.44 -12.32 -16.00
N ARG A 212 -13.47 -12.25 -16.85
CA ARG A 212 -13.95 -13.40 -17.65
C ARG A 212 -12.88 -14.00 -18.56
N ASN A 213 -12.05 -13.16 -19.19
CA ASN A 213 -11.00 -13.63 -20.09
C ASN A 213 -9.81 -14.28 -19.36
N ALA A 214 -9.57 -13.90 -18.11
CA ALA A 214 -8.48 -14.45 -17.32
C ALA A 214 -8.76 -15.88 -16.82
N GLU A 215 -10.02 -16.22 -16.57
CA GLU A 215 -10.46 -17.59 -16.21
C GLU A 215 -10.07 -18.61 -17.28
N ASN A 216 -10.30 -18.28 -18.56
CA ASN A 216 -10.07 -19.16 -19.71
C ASN A 216 -8.57 -19.45 -20.01
N ARG A 217 -7.64 -18.90 -19.24
CA ARG A 217 -6.18 -19.07 -19.43
C ARG A 217 -5.52 -19.94 -18.37
N SER A 218 -6.29 -20.43 -17.40
CA SER A 218 -5.77 -21.24 -16.29
C SER A 218 -5.78 -22.75 -16.59
N ASP A 219 -6.13 -23.15 -17.82
CA ASP A 219 -6.01 -24.50 -18.39
C ASP A 219 -4.68 -24.68 -19.15
#